data_AF-A0A926KGR4-F1
#
_entry.id   AF-A0A926KGR4-F1
#
_cell.length_a   1.000
_cell.length_b   1.000
_cell.length_c   1.000
_cell.angle_alpha   90.00
_cell.angle_beta   90.00
_cell.angle_gamma   90.00
#
_symmetry.space_group_name_H-M   'P 1'
#
loop_
_entity.id
_entity.type
_entity.pdbx_description
1 polymer ?
#
loop_
_entity_poly.entity_id
_entity_poly.type
_entity_poly.pdbx_seq_one_letter_code
_entity_poly.pdbx_strand_id
1 'polypeptide(L)'
;MSFPAEAPADPHPVARRLASVVPRLLAVQPEAVTGTTTDTINQALEQVAEALLSWHDAMFGGPLPQLTLADEIDPEDGFRPLGSAPPDCTGLSAAGYDLRRIGRLLQGIVDDLGDESLRMIGQRLTDMVEALASALSKHAEDLRGLVPGGSAPADTRAARVARAERILQRQVLAILRA
;
A
#
# COMPACT_ATOMS: atom_id res chain seq x y z
N MET A 1 19.14 28.99 41.19
CA MET A 1 19.37 27.64 40.63
C MET A 1 18.65 27.61 39.29
N SER A 2 19.41 27.73 38.20
CA SER A 2 18.85 27.74 36.85
C SER A 2 18.88 26.30 36.31
N PHE A 3 17.73 25.75 35.99
CA PHE A 3 17.64 24.49 35.24
C PHE A 3 18.14 24.76 33.82
N PRO A 4 19.08 23.95 33.27
CA PRO A 4 19.37 24.04 31.86
C PRO A 4 18.10 23.62 31.11
N ALA A 5 17.64 24.49 30.21
CA ALA A 5 16.63 24.14 29.22
C ALA A 5 17.21 23.00 28.39
N GLU A 6 16.70 21.80 28.60
CA GLU A 6 16.98 20.63 27.78
C GLU A 6 16.61 21.01 26.34
N ALA A 7 17.62 21.14 25.48
CA ALA A 7 17.40 21.42 24.07
C ALA A 7 16.46 20.33 23.52
N PRO A 8 15.44 20.68 22.73
CA PRO A 8 14.57 19.67 22.16
C PRO A 8 15.45 18.68 21.39
N ALA A 9 15.43 17.42 21.81
CA ALA A 9 16.20 16.35 21.19
C ALA A 9 15.97 16.44 19.68
N ASP A 10 17.06 16.65 18.92
CA ASP A 10 17.02 16.67 17.46
C ASP A 10 16.25 15.41 17.02
N PRO A 11 15.12 15.54 16.27
CA PRO A 11 14.31 14.39 15.94
C PRO A 11 15.20 13.37 15.23
N HIS A 12 15.20 12.16 15.79
CA HIS A 12 16.08 11.07 15.39
C HIS A 12 16.11 10.97 13.86
N PRO A 13 17.29 10.87 13.20
CA PRO A 13 17.39 10.92 11.74
C PRO A 13 16.50 9.88 11.04
N VAL A 14 16.24 8.76 11.71
CA VAL A 14 15.31 7.70 11.33
C VAL A 14 13.86 8.20 11.26
N ALA A 15 13.40 8.97 12.26
CA ALA A 15 12.06 9.53 12.31
C ALA A 15 11.82 10.58 11.20
N ARG A 16 12.82 11.44 10.92
CA ARG A 16 12.74 12.38 9.79
C ARG A 16 12.62 11.66 8.45
N ARG A 17 13.34 10.55 8.27
CA ARG A 17 13.22 9.70 7.08
C ARG A 17 11.82 9.07 6.99
N LEU A 18 11.30 8.54 8.09
CA LEU A 18 9.96 7.96 8.14
C LEU A 18 8.87 8.98 7.81
N ALA A 19 8.94 10.19 8.37
CA ALA A 19 8.00 11.27 8.07
C ALA A 19 7.96 11.63 6.57
N SER A 20 9.06 11.40 5.83
CA SER A 20 9.10 11.61 4.38
C SER A 20 8.48 10.48 3.56
N VAL A 21 8.21 9.31 4.17
CA VAL A 21 7.64 8.14 3.49
C VAL A 21 6.12 8.26 3.35
N VAL A 22 5.43 8.71 4.41
CA VAL A 22 3.96 8.87 4.42
C VAL A 22 3.41 9.66 3.22
N PRO A 23 3.89 10.88 2.90
CA PRO A 23 3.39 11.62 1.75
C PRO A 23 3.72 10.95 0.41
N ARG A 24 4.79 10.14 0.35
CA ARG A 24 5.13 9.38 -0.88
C ARG A 24 4.20 8.20 -1.08
N LEU A 25 3.79 7.55 0.01
CA LEU A 25 2.81 6.47 -0.03
C LEU A 25 1.45 6.98 -0.49
N LEU A 26 0.97 8.09 0.08
CA LEU A 26 -0.30 8.71 -0.30
C LEU A 26 -0.29 9.34 -1.71
N ALA A 27 0.89 9.59 -2.29
CA ALA A 27 1.00 10.06 -3.66
C ALA A 27 0.86 8.93 -4.71
N VAL A 28 0.90 7.66 -4.28
CA VAL A 28 0.67 6.51 -5.17
C VAL A 28 -0.80 6.49 -5.56
N GLN A 29 -1.09 6.59 -6.86
CA GLN A 29 -2.45 6.58 -7.40
C GLN A 29 -2.64 5.36 -8.32
N PRO A 30 -3.05 4.20 -7.77
CA PRO A 30 -3.33 3.01 -8.55
C PRO A 30 -4.74 3.10 -9.15
N GLU A 31 -4.84 3.24 -10.47
CA GLU A 31 -6.13 3.20 -11.17
C GLU A 31 -6.43 1.77 -11.67
N ALA A 32 -7.36 1.09 -11.01
CA ALA A 32 -7.87 -0.22 -11.42
C ALA A 32 -9.05 -0.08 -12.39
N VAL A 33 -9.54 -1.20 -12.94
CA VAL A 33 -10.64 -1.17 -13.95
C VAL A 33 -11.99 -0.81 -13.34
N THR A 34 -12.15 -1.02 -12.03
CA THR A 34 -13.36 -0.63 -11.31
C THR A 34 -13.05 0.40 -10.26
N GLY A 35 -14.00 1.33 -10.05
CA GLY A 35 -13.93 2.30 -8.97
C GLY A 35 -13.78 1.60 -7.62
N THR A 36 -14.56 0.55 -7.37
CA THR A 36 -14.51 -0.24 -6.13
C THR A 36 -13.13 -0.80 -5.81
N THR A 37 -12.44 -1.40 -6.79
CA THR A 37 -11.09 -1.94 -6.54
C THR A 37 -10.07 -0.82 -6.37
N THR A 38 -10.18 0.27 -7.12
CA THR A 38 -9.38 1.49 -6.91
C THR A 38 -9.57 2.03 -5.49
N ASP A 39 -10.81 2.17 -5.03
CA ASP A 39 -11.17 2.65 -3.69
C ASP A 39 -10.62 1.71 -2.61
N THR A 40 -10.72 0.39 -2.81
CA THR A 40 -10.14 -0.61 -1.90
C THR A 40 -8.62 -0.44 -1.77
N ILE A 41 -7.92 -0.24 -2.89
CA ILE A 41 -6.47 -0.04 -2.87
C ILE A 41 -6.12 1.29 -2.22
N ASN A 42 -6.86 2.36 -2.49
CA ASN A 42 -6.63 3.67 -1.88
C ASN A 42 -6.83 3.62 -0.34
N GLN A 43 -7.92 2.99 0.13
CA GLN A 43 -8.13 2.77 1.56
C GLN A 43 -7.01 1.93 2.18
N ALA A 44 -6.52 0.91 1.47
CA ALA A 44 -5.37 0.12 1.93
C ALA A 44 -4.10 0.99 2.10
N LEU A 45 -3.83 1.89 1.15
CA LEU A 45 -2.68 2.79 1.23
C LEU A 45 -2.83 3.81 2.37
N GLU A 46 -4.04 4.32 2.60
CA GLU A 46 -4.35 5.22 3.72
C GLU A 46 -4.13 4.55 5.08
N GLN A 47 -4.62 3.31 5.25
CA GLN A 47 -4.40 2.58 6.50
C GLN A 47 -2.92 2.25 6.76
N VAL A 48 -2.17 1.89 5.71
CA VAL A 48 -0.71 1.69 5.85
C VAL A 48 -0.03 3.02 6.19
N ALA A 49 -0.47 4.15 5.63
CA ALA A 49 0.03 5.47 5.98
C ALA A 49 -0.24 5.84 7.44
N GLU A 50 -1.43 5.56 7.95
CA GLU A 50 -1.79 5.76 9.35
C GLU A 50 -0.97 4.87 10.30
N ALA A 51 -0.74 3.61 9.91
CA ALA A 51 0.10 2.70 10.67
C ALA A 51 1.57 3.16 10.69
N LEU A 52 2.07 3.75 9.59
CA LEU A 52 3.40 4.38 9.54
C LEU A 52 3.49 5.62 10.44
N LEU A 53 2.43 6.42 10.53
CA LEU A 53 2.36 7.55 11.47
C LEU A 53 2.34 7.06 12.93
N SER A 54 1.55 6.03 13.22
CA SER A 54 1.51 5.43 14.56
C SER A 54 2.86 4.81 14.95
N TRP A 55 3.55 4.18 13.99
CA TRP A 55 4.91 3.69 14.19
C TRP A 55 5.91 4.83 14.42
N HIS A 56 5.79 5.94 13.68
CA HIS A 56 6.57 7.15 13.92
C HIS A 56 6.38 7.66 15.35
N ASP A 57 5.13 7.75 15.83
CA ASP A 57 4.84 8.24 17.17
C ASP A 57 5.37 7.29 18.27
N ALA A 58 5.34 5.98 18.02
CA ALA A 58 5.95 4.99 18.91
C ALA A 58 7.48 5.20 19.07
N MET A 59 8.18 5.71 18.04
CA MET A 59 9.60 6.06 18.16
C MET A 59 9.87 7.20 19.15
N PHE A 60 8.86 8.00 19.48
CA PHE A 60 8.93 9.10 20.45
C PHE A 60 8.28 8.76 21.80
N GLY A 61 8.08 7.47 22.09
CA GLY A 61 7.48 7.00 23.34
C GLY A 61 5.95 6.90 23.31
N GLY A 62 5.35 6.98 22.11
CA GLY A 62 3.95 6.64 21.90
C GLY A 62 3.66 5.14 22.07
N PRO A 63 2.38 4.74 22.09
CA PRO A 63 1.99 3.33 22.15
C PRO A 63 2.40 2.58 20.87
N LEU A 64 2.74 1.29 21.00
CA LEU A 64 3.01 0.44 19.84
C LEU A 64 1.72 0.24 19.01
N PRO A 65 1.75 0.42 17.68
CA PRO A 65 0.58 0.24 16.84
C PRO A 65 0.11 -1.22 16.78
N GLN A 66 -1.21 -1.40 16.70
CA GLN A 66 -1.82 -2.67 16.31
C GLN A 66 -2.04 -2.65 14.79
N LEU A 67 -1.46 -3.61 14.08
CA LEU A 67 -1.40 -3.62 12.61
C LEU A 67 -2.57 -4.38 11.94
N THR A 68 -3.71 -4.51 12.61
CA THR A 68 -4.89 -5.14 12.01
C THR A 68 -5.62 -4.10 11.17
N LEU A 69 -5.24 -3.94 9.90
CA LEU A 69 -5.62 -2.76 9.11
C LEU A 69 -7.00 -2.92 8.45
N ALA A 70 -7.39 -4.12 8.01
CA ALA A 70 -8.55 -4.32 7.13
C ALA A 70 -9.97 -4.13 7.75
N ASP A 71 -10.11 -3.67 8.99
CA ASP A 71 -11.42 -3.66 9.69
C ASP A 71 -12.43 -2.67 9.11
N GLU A 72 -11.96 -1.62 8.42
CA GLU A 72 -12.82 -0.57 7.84
C GLU A 72 -13.07 -0.70 6.33
N ILE A 73 -12.45 -1.68 5.67
CA ILE A 73 -12.59 -1.84 4.22
C ILE A 73 -13.77 -2.76 3.92
N ASP A 74 -14.85 -2.19 3.39
CA ASP A 74 -16.03 -2.94 2.98
C ASP A 74 -15.77 -3.70 1.66
N PRO A 75 -15.80 -5.05 1.65
CA PRO A 75 -15.65 -5.82 0.43
C PRO A 75 -16.90 -5.78 -0.46
N GLU A 76 -18.04 -5.30 0.05
CA GLU A 76 -19.32 -5.32 -0.65
C GLU A 76 -19.46 -4.12 -1.59
N ASP A 77 -19.05 -4.29 -2.84
CA ASP A 77 -19.70 -3.54 -3.90
C ASP A 77 -19.77 -4.31 -5.23
N GLY A 78 -20.91 -4.13 -5.90
CA GLY A 78 -21.20 -4.80 -7.17
C GLY A 78 -20.23 -4.36 -8.26
N PHE A 79 -19.61 -5.32 -8.95
CA PHE A 79 -18.72 -5.05 -10.08
C PHE A 79 -19.43 -4.20 -11.15
N ARG A 80 -19.09 -2.90 -11.22
CA ARG A 80 -19.48 -1.99 -12.31
C ARG A 80 -18.21 -1.54 -13.02
N PRO A 81 -17.89 -2.09 -14.21
CA PRO A 81 -16.74 -1.63 -14.97
C PRO A 81 -16.93 -0.14 -15.34
N LEU A 82 -15.88 0.65 -15.16
CA LEU A 82 -15.85 2.07 -15.57
C LEU A 82 -15.79 2.16 -17.10
N GLY A 83 -16.93 1.91 -17.75
CA GLY A 83 -17.05 1.99 -19.20
C GLY A 83 -16.19 0.98 -19.97
N SER A 84 -16.12 1.17 -21.29
CA SER A 84 -15.38 0.31 -22.22
C SER A 84 -13.89 0.66 -22.34
N ALA A 85 -13.37 1.51 -21.45
CA ALA A 85 -11.99 1.97 -21.51
C ALA A 85 -11.03 0.80 -21.28
N PRO A 86 -9.91 0.74 -22.02
CA PRO A 86 -8.90 -0.27 -21.76
C PRO A 86 -8.30 -0.09 -20.36
N PRO A 87 -7.95 -1.20 -19.67
CA PRO A 87 -7.29 -1.14 -18.36
C PRO A 87 -5.99 -0.34 -18.43
N ASP A 88 -5.77 0.59 -17.50
CA ASP A 88 -4.49 1.30 -17.39
C ASP A 88 -3.42 0.41 -16.72
N CYS A 89 -2.90 -0.52 -17.51
CA CYS A 89 -1.82 -1.40 -17.09
C CYS A 89 -0.52 -0.63 -16.79
N THR A 90 -0.35 0.58 -17.36
CA THR A 90 0.87 1.39 -17.17
C THR A 90 0.84 2.06 -15.80
N GLY A 91 -0.29 2.69 -15.43
CA GLY A 91 -0.51 3.29 -14.12
C GLY A 91 -0.36 2.26 -12.99
N LEU A 92 -0.98 1.09 -13.11
CA LEU A 92 -0.83 0.00 -12.12
C LEU A 92 0.62 -0.47 -11.96
N SER A 93 1.38 -0.52 -13.05
CA SER A 93 2.80 -0.91 -13.00
C SER A 93 3.66 0.16 -12.36
N ALA A 94 3.38 1.44 -12.64
CA ALA A 94 4.05 2.58 -12.02
C ALA A 94 3.77 2.61 -10.50
N ALA A 95 2.52 2.43 -10.09
CA ALA A 95 2.14 2.33 -8.69
C ALA A 95 2.86 1.18 -7.98
N GLY A 96 2.91 -0.02 -8.59
CA GLY A 96 3.69 -1.14 -8.07
C GLY A 96 5.19 -0.83 -7.95
N TYR A 97 5.77 -0.10 -8.91
CA TYR A 97 7.18 0.33 -8.83
C TYR A 97 7.43 1.32 -7.68
N ASP A 98 6.56 2.30 -7.51
CA ASP A 98 6.68 3.31 -6.45
C ASP A 98 6.55 2.67 -5.06
N LEU A 99 5.63 1.72 -4.88
CA LEU A 99 5.52 0.96 -3.64
C LEU A 99 6.79 0.14 -3.33
N ARG A 100 7.42 -0.51 -4.33
CA ARG A 100 8.73 -1.18 -4.11
C ARG A 100 9.83 -0.20 -3.73
N ARG A 101 9.79 1.02 -4.25
CA ARG A 101 10.75 2.06 -3.88
C ARG A 101 10.52 2.50 -2.43
N ILE A 102 9.26 2.60 -2.01
CA ILE A 102 8.88 2.91 -0.62
C ILE A 102 9.29 1.76 0.32
N GLY A 103 9.01 0.50 -0.03
CA GLY A 103 9.43 -0.68 0.76
C GLY A 103 10.94 -0.69 1.01
N ARG A 104 11.76 -0.42 -0.02
CA ARG A 104 13.22 -0.30 0.15
C ARG A 104 13.64 0.83 1.08
N LEU A 105 12.92 1.96 1.07
CA LEU A 105 13.20 3.06 2.00
C LEU A 105 12.83 2.68 3.44
N LEU A 106 11.72 1.98 3.63
CA LEU A 106 11.29 1.45 4.93
C LEU A 106 12.27 0.41 5.46
N GLN A 107 12.73 -0.53 4.63
CA GLN A 107 13.74 -1.50 5.04
C GLN A 107 15.01 -0.80 5.54
N GLY A 108 15.49 0.21 4.81
CA GLY A 108 16.64 0.98 5.26
C GLY A 108 16.40 1.85 6.51
N ILE A 109 15.15 2.03 6.97
CA ILE A 109 14.81 2.65 8.26
C ILE A 109 14.80 1.56 9.34
N VAL A 110 14.22 0.40 9.04
CA VAL A 110 14.17 -0.80 9.89
C VAL A 110 15.59 -1.26 10.26
N ASP A 111 16.49 -1.32 9.29
CA ASP A 111 17.89 -1.74 9.49
C ASP A 111 18.67 -0.80 10.42
N ASP A 112 18.29 0.49 10.46
CA ASP A 112 18.93 1.52 11.28
C ASP A 112 18.36 1.60 12.71
N LEU A 113 17.30 0.85 13.02
CA LEU A 113 16.67 0.84 14.34
C LEU A 113 17.40 -0.09 15.31
N GLY A 114 17.75 0.43 16.48
CA GLY A 114 18.30 -0.37 17.59
C GLY A 114 17.24 -1.16 18.37
N ASP A 115 15.99 -0.68 18.40
CA ASP A 115 14.89 -1.31 19.14
C ASP A 115 14.24 -2.45 18.34
N GLU A 116 14.25 -3.65 18.91
CA GLU A 116 13.70 -4.87 18.28
C GLU A 116 12.18 -4.79 18.06
N SER A 117 11.43 -4.22 19.00
CA SER A 117 9.98 -4.13 18.91
C SER A 117 9.57 -3.18 17.78
N LEU A 118 10.25 -2.04 17.69
CA LEU A 118 10.05 -1.10 16.59
C LEU A 118 10.51 -1.69 15.26
N ARG A 119 11.59 -2.48 15.24
CA ARG A 119 12.08 -3.17 14.05
C ARG A 119 11.06 -4.18 13.53
N MET A 120 10.47 -5.02 14.41
CA MET A 120 9.45 -5.98 14.02
C MET A 120 8.21 -5.32 13.40
N ILE A 121 7.76 -4.21 13.98
CA ILE A 121 6.62 -3.44 13.44
C ILE A 121 6.96 -2.85 12.08
N GLY A 122 8.13 -2.22 11.96
CA GLY A 122 8.60 -1.67 10.69
C GLY A 122 8.81 -2.74 9.62
N GLN A 123 9.25 -3.95 10.00
CA GLN A 123 9.37 -5.08 9.08
C GLN A 123 8.00 -5.51 8.57
N ARG A 124 7.00 -5.65 9.44
CA ARG A 124 5.62 -5.99 9.00
C ARG A 124 5.04 -4.93 8.06
N LEU A 125 5.28 -3.65 8.33
CA LEU A 125 4.88 -2.56 7.43
C LEU A 125 5.61 -2.62 6.08
N THR A 126 6.89 -2.95 6.09
CA THR A 126 7.69 -3.15 4.87
C THR A 126 7.13 -4.32 4.05
N ASP A 127 6.89 -5.46 4.69
CA ASP A 127 6.36 -6.67 4.07
C ASP A 127 4.98 -6.42 3.45
N MET A 128 4.11 -5.67 4.14
CA MET A 128 2.80 -5.25 3.61
C MET A 128 2.93 -4.39 2.36
N VAL A 129 3.79 -3.37 2.37
CA VAL A 129 4.01 -2.50 1.20
C VAL A 129 4.57 -3.29 0.02
N GLU A 130 5.50 -4.21 0.26
CA GLU A 130 6.06 -5.07 -0.79
C GLU A 130 5.02 -6.05 -1.35
N ALA A 131 4.16 -6.60 -0.49
CA ALA A 131 3.09 -7.49 -0.91
C ALA A 131 2.05 -6.75 -1.75
N LEU A 132 1.67 -5.52 -1.38
CA LEU A 132 0.80 -4.66 -2.19
C LEU A 132 1.44 -4.37 -3.56
N ALA A 133 2.72 -4.01 -3.56
CA ALA A 133 3.46 -3.76 -4.79
C ALA A 133 3.48 -4.97 -5.74
N SER A 134 3.65 -6.17 -5.18
CA SER A 134 3.62 -7.44 -5.90
C SER A 134 2.23 -7.72 -6.48
N ALA A 135 1.18 -7.51 -5.69
CA ALA A 135 -0.21 -7.69 -6.12
C ALA A 135 -0.57 -6.77 -7.30
N LEU A 136 -0.21 -5.48 -7.24
CA LEU A 136 -0.44 -4.53 -8.33
C LEU A 136 0.35 -4.89 -9.59
N SER A 137 1.63 -5.26 -9.46
CA SER A 137 2.47 -5.66 -10.60
C SER A 137 1.88 -6.88 -11.30
N LYS A 138 1.47 -7.89 -10.52
CA LYS A 138 0.86 -9.13 -11.01
C LYS A 138 -0.47 -8.85 -11.70
N HIS A 139 -1.33 -8.01 -11.12
CA HIS A 139 -2.60 -7.63 -11.75
C HIS A 139 -2.37 -6.92 -13.08
N ALA A 140 -1.38 -6.02 -13.17
CA ALA A 140 -1.05 -5.36 -14.43
C ALA A 140 -0.56 -6.36 -15.49
N GLU A 141 0.20 -7.38 -15.11
CA GLU A 141 0.62 -8.47 -16.00
C GLU A 141 -0.56 -9.35 -16.45
N ASP A 142 -1.43 -9.73 -15.51
CA ASP A 142 -2.65 -10.50 -15.79
C ASP A 142 -3.55 -9.74 -16.77
N LEU A 143 -3.77 -8.44 -16.54
CA LEU A 143 -4.55 -7.59 -17.45
C LEU A 143 -3.91 -7.49 -18.85
N ARG A 144 -2.58 -7.31 -18.96
CA ARG A 144 -1.89 -7.34 -20.25
C ARG A 144 -2.08 -8.67 -20.98
N GLY A 145 -2.04 -9.79 -20.27
CA GLY A 145 -2.28 -11.13 -20.81
C GLY A 145 -3.74 -11.41 -21.20
N LEU A 146 -4.69 -10.66 -20.64
CA LEU A 146 -6.13 -10.76 -20.92
C LEU A 146 -6.60 -9.86 -22.08
N VAL A 147 -5.78 -8.89 -22.49
CA VAL A 147 -5.98 -8.00 -23.65
C VAL A 147 -5.06 -8.35 -24.84
N PRO A 148 -4.89 -9.61 -25.28
CA PRO A 148 -4.29 -9.83 -26.60
C PRO A 148 -5.33 -9.46 -27.68
N GLY A 149 -4.86 -8.84 -28.76
CA GLY A 149 -5.64 -8.27 -29.87
C GLY A 149 -6.45 -9.26 -30.72
N GLY A 150 -7.14 -10.21 -30.10
CA GLY A 150 -8.00 -11.20 -30.75
C GLY A 150 -9.49 -10.93 -30.51
N SER A 151 -10.31 -11.37 -31.48
CA SER A 151 -11.76 -11.19 -31.59
C SER A 151 -12.60 -11.97 -30.55
N ALA A 152 -12.14 -12.05 -29.31
CA ALA A 152 -12.95 -12.62 -28.24
C ALA A 152 -14.21 -11.75 -28.04
N PRO A 153 -15.40 -12.35 -27.87
CA PRO A 153 -16.62 -11.61 -27.57
C PRO A 153 -16.42 -10.69 -26.36
N ALA A 154 -16.94 -9.45 -26.44
CA ALA A 154 -16.76 -8.43 -25.40
C ALA A 154 -17.15 -8.94 -24.00
N ASP A 155 -18.21 -9.75 -23.91
CA ASP A 155 -18.69 -10.35 -22.66
C ASP A 155 -17.67 -11.29 -22.01
N THR A 156 -16.90 -12.02 -22.81
CA THR A 156 -15.86 -12.94 -22.30
C THR A 156 -14.65 -12.17 -21.78
N ARG A 157 -14.32 -11.02 -22.38
CA ARG A 157 -13.25 -10.14 -21.92
C ARG A 157 -13.63 -9.46 -20.60
N ALA A 158 -14.84 -8.89 -20.54
CA ALA A 158 -15.35 -8.26 -19.32
C ALA A 158 -15.39 -9.24 -18.13
N ALA A 159 -15.83 -10.48 -18.34
CA ALA A 159 -15.86 -11.50 -17.29
C ALA A 159 -14.46 -11.88 -16.78
N ARG A 160 -13.45 -11.94 -17.66
CA ARG A 160 -12.06 -12.23 -17.26
C ARG A 160 -11.44 -11.10 -16.46
N VAL A 161 -11.66 -9.86 -16.89
CA VAL A 161 -11.23 -8.66 -16.15
C VAL A 161 -11.90 -8.59 -14.78
N ALA A 162 -13.21 -8.85 -14.71
CA ALA A 162 -13.94 -8.89 -13.45
C ALA A 162 -13.40 -9.92 -12.46
N ARG A 163 -12.97 -11.07 -12.97
CA ARG A 163 -12.32 -12.09 -12.15
C ARG A 163 -10.97 -11.63 -11.63
N ALA A 164 -10.15 -10.99 -12.46
CA ALA A 164 -8.85 -10.47 -12.06
C ALA A 164 -8.98 -9.39 -10.97
N GLU A 165 -9.91 -8.44 -11.13
CA GLU A 165 -10.20 -7.38 -10.15
C GLU A 165 -10.63 -7.95 -8.78
N ARG A 166 -11.53 -8.95 -8.77
CA ARG A 166 -11.92 -9.63 -7.52
C ARG A 166 -10.76 -10.37 -6.87
N ILE A 167 -9.83 -10.93 -7.65
CA ILE A 167 -8.64 -11.58 -7.12
C ILE A 167 -7.73 -10.54 -6.47
N LEU A 168 -7.50 -9.40 -7.12
CA LEU A 168 -6.70 -8.31 -6.57
C LEU A 168 -7.32 -7.77 -5.27
N GLN A 169 -8.62 -7.46 -5.27
CA GLN A 169 -9.32 -6.95 -4.09
C GLN A 169 -9.16 -7.89 -2.88
N ARG A 170 -9.34 -9.20 -3.10
CA ARG A 170 -9.15 -10.21 -2.04
C ARG A 170 -7.70 -10.31 -1.58
N GLN A 171 -6.74 -10.17 -2.49
CA GLN A 171 -5.31 -10.17 -2.13
C GLN A 171 -4.97 -8.96 -1.27
N VAL A 172 -5.43 -7.75 -1.63
CA VAL A 172 -5.24 -6.53 -0.84
C VAL A 172 -5.79 -6.71 0.57
N LEU A 173 -7.02 -7.19 0.71
CA LEU A 173 -7.63 -7.46 2.02
C LEU A 173 -6.87 -8.53 2.83
N ALA A 174 -6.35 -9.56 2.18
CA ALA A 174 -5.57 -10.60 2.85
C ALA A 174 -4.22 -10.06 3.36
N ILE A 175 -3.57 -9.17 2.59
CA ILE A 175 -2.31 -8.52 2.99
C ILE A 175 -2.51 -7.68 4.25
N LEU A 176 -3.59 -6.90 4.32
CA LEU A 176 -3.89 -6.02 5.45
C LEU A 176 -4.33 -6.76 6.74
N ARG A 177 -4.61 -8.07 6.65
CA ARG A 177 -5.03 -8.91 7.78
C ARG A 177 -3.89 -9.79 8.33
N ALA A 178 -2.72 -9.80 7.69
CA ALA A 178 -1.57 -10.64 8.03
C ALA A 178 -0.69 -10.02 9.13
#